data_AF-A0A402AEX9-F1
#
_entry.id   AF-A0A402AEX9-F1
#
_cell.length_a   1.000
_cell.length_b   1.000
_cell.length_c   1.000
_cell.angle_alpha   90.00
_cell.angle_beta   90.00
_cell.angle_gamma   90.00
#
_symmetry.space_group_name_H-M   'P 1'
#
loop_
_entity.id
_entity.type
_entity.pdbx_description
1 polymer ?
#
loop_
_entity_poly.entity_id
_entity_poly.type
_entity_poly.pdbx_seq_one_letter_code
_entity_poly.pdbx_strand_id
1 'polypeptide(L)'
;MSKSISLENYKKAFARDGSLRDLYIPKTQRNDWECILNYVQRRSDFTNILFIDQHPHPLDVDIQELFHITSDHAVLLRIDAKQLQLHCHFFEMQKIEFDFDPSVINTDDRLNRLMEFIHNISVISKKCIFLTPENEENVHYYSYNPETGDEKWSLPEWESYKILDFKNIPSILHEIEEKHKK
;
A
#
# COMPACT_ATOMS: atom_id res chain seq x y z
N MET A 1 -0.02 20.12 7.79
CA MET A 1 0.34 18.90 8.53
C MET A 1 -0.90 18.02 8.52
N SER A 2 -0.82 16.83 7.93
CA SER A 2 -1.89 15.85 8.02
C SER A 2 -2.11 15.47 9.48
N LYS A 3 -3.35 15.16 9.84
CA LYS A 3 -3.71 14.73 11.18
C LYS A 3 -3.02 13.39 11.44
N SER A 4 -2.23 13.29 12.52
CA SER A 4 -1.64 12.02 12.92
C SER A 4 -2.75 10.99 13.16
N ILE A 5 -2.59 9.80 12.58
CA ILE A 5 -3.52 8.68 12.71
C ILE A 5 -2.98 7.65 13.70
N SER A 6 -3.89 6.94 14.36
CA SER A 6 -3.55 5.88 15.32
C SER A 6 -3.69 4.50 14.70
N LEU A 7 -2.67 3.66 14.91
CA LEU A 7 -2.60 2.28 14.45
C LEU A 7 -3.72 1.41 15.01
N GLU A 8 -4.21 1.71 16.22
CA GLU A 8 -5.28 0.93 16.85
C GLU A 8 -6.54 0.85 15.95
N ASN A 9 -6.83 1.90 15.19
CA ASN A 9 -7.97 1.95 14.27
C ASN A 9 -7.78 1.07 13.03
N TYR A 10 -6.54 0.78 12.64
CA TYR A 10 -6.19 0.14 11.38
C TYR A 10 -5.38 -1.16 11.53
N LYS A 11 -5.14 -1.60 12.77
CA LYS A 11 -4.28 -2.76 13.11
C LYS A 11 -4.60 -4.03 12.33
N LYS A 12 -5.87 -4.22 11.94
CA LYS A 12 -6.29 -5.38 11.13
C LYS A 12 -5.65 -5.37 9.74
N ALA A 13 -5.44 -4.20 9.12
CA ALA A 13 -4.74 -4.10 7.84
C ALA A 13 -3.27 -4.54 7.94
N PHE A 14 -2.71 -4.50 9.16
CA PHE A 14 -1.32 -4.85 9.48
C PHE A 14 -1.23 -6.10 10.37
N ALA A 15 -2.19 -7.02 10.23
CA ALA A 15 -2.17 -8.29 10.96
C ALA A 15 -0.91 -9.11 10.60
N ARG A 16 -0.31 -9.75 11.60
CA ARG A 16 0.86 -10.63 11.43
C ARG A 16 0.40 -12.05 11.10
N ASP A 17 -0.23 -12.19 9.94
CA ASP A 17 -0.76 -13.46 9.43
C ASP A 17 0.27 -14.28 8.63
N GLY A 18 1.49 -13.75 8.48
CA GLY A 18 2.58 -14.37 7.74
C GLY A 18 2.68 -13.92 6.28
N SER A 19 1.70 -13.16 5.79
CA SER A 19 1.73 -12.55 4.46
C SER A 19 2.29 -11.12 4.50
N LEU A 20 2.83 -10.67 3.36
CA LEU A 20 3.25 -9.29 3.16
C LEU A 20 2.04 -8.38 2.87
N ARG A 21 2.33 -7.09 2.72
CA ARG A 21 1.37 -6.11 2.20
C ARG A 21 2.02 -5.37 1.06
N ASP A 22 1.21 -5.04 0.05
CA ASP A 22 1.71 -4.37 -1.13
C ASP A 22 1.16 -2.94 -1.17
N LEU A 23 2.02 -1.99 -1.54
CA LEU A 23 1.61 -0.70 -2.07
C LEU A 23 1.64 -0.80 -3.58
N TYR A 24 0.46 -0.73 -4.18
CA TYR A 24 0.27 -0.92 -5.59
C TYR A 24 -0.06 0.39 -6.31
N ILE A 25 0.67 0.67 -7.39
CA ILE A 25 0.48 1.83 -8.26
C ILE A 25 0.27 1.34 -9.70
N PRO A 26 -0.97 1.34 -10.21
CA PRO A 26 -1.26 0.86 -11.55
C PRO A 26 -0.99 1.91 -12.62
N LYS A 27 -0.85 1.45 -13.88
CA LYS A 27 -0.76 2.29 -15.08
C LYS A 27 0.40 3.28 -15.00
N THR A 28 1.53 2.83 -14.48
CA THR A 28 2.76 3.63 -14.42
C THR A 28 3.45 3.62 -15.79
N GLN A 29 4.37 4.56 -15.96
CA GLN A 29 5.25 4.67 -17.12
C GLN A 29 6.62 5.17 -16.65
N ARG A 30 7.58 5.25 -17.58
CA ARG A 30 8.96 5.70 -17.29
C ARG A 30 9.01 6.95 -16.39
N ASN A 31 8.27 7.99 -16.73
CA ASN A 31 8.30 9.25 -15.98
C ASN A 31 7.80 9.07 -14.53
N ASP A 32 6.84 8.18 -14.28
CA ASP A 32 6.35 7.92 -12.93
C ASP A 32 7.45 7.26 -12.08
N TRP A 33 8.15 6.27 -12.64
CA TRP A 33 9.32 5.63 -12.03
C TRP A 33 10.43 6.63 -11.72
N GLU A 34 10.80 7.46 -12.71
CA GLU A 34 11.84 8.48 -12.54
C GLU A 34 11.48 9.46 -11.42
N CYS A 35 10.24 9.96 -11.38
CA CYS A 35 9.81 10.89 -10.36
C CYS A 35 9.83 10.25 -8.95
N ILE A 36 9.39 9.00 -8.82
CA ILE A 36 9.36 8.28 -7.54
C ILE A 36 10.78 7.95 -7.06
N LEU A 37 11.66 7.42 -7.93
CA LEU A 37 13.04 7.12 -7.53
C LEU A 37 13.82 8.39 -7.19
N ASN A 38 13.64 9.47 -7.95
CA ASN A 38 14.25 10.76 -7.61
C ASN A 38 13.79 11.26 -6.23
N TYR A 39 12.51 11.09 -5.88
CA TYR A 39 12.00 11.41 -4.55
C TYR A 39 12.69 10.56 -3.48
N VAL A 40 12.70 9.24 -3.66
CA VAL A 40 13.32 8.28 -2.72
C VAL A 40 14.80 8.57 -2.50
N GLN A 41 15.55 8.80 -3.57
CA GLN A 41 16.99 9.06 -3.52
C GLN A 41 17.34 10.38 -2.81
N ARG A 42 16.48 11.41 -2.93
CA ARG A 42 16.69 12.73 -2.32
C ARG A 42 16.28 12.81 -0.85
N ARG A 43 15.55 11.82 -0.33
CA ARG A 43 15.18 11.74 1.10
C ARG A 43 16.40 11.37 1.94
N SER A 44 17.01 12.36 2.59
CA SER A 44 18.18 12.15 3.46
C SER A 44 17.88 11.32 4.71
N ASP A 45 16.61 11.22 5.11
CA ASP A 45 16.14 10.41 6.22
C ASP A 45 15.86 8.95 5.82
N PHE A 46 15.96 8.59 4.54
CA PHE A 46 15.76 7.23 4.06
C PHE A 46 17.13 6.53 3.92
N THR A 47 17.18 5.26 4.33
CA THR A 47 18.31 4.37 4.01
C THR A 47 17.91 3.48 2.84
N ASN A 48 18.38 3.80 1.64
CA ASN A 48 18.03 3.08 0.42
C ASN A 48 19.22 2.24 -0.05
N ILE A 49 18.94 1.02 -0.53
CA ILE A 49 19.97 0.09 -1.04
C ILE A 49 19.40 -0.62 -2.27
N LEU A 50 20.06 -0.44 -3.42
CA LEU A 50 19.77 -1.19 -4.63
C LEU A 50 20.53 -2.52 -4.58
N PHE A 51 19.90 -3.59 -5.03
CA PHE A 51 20.51 -4.91 -5.18
C PHE A 51 20.33 -5.39 -6.62
N ILE A 52 21.40 -5.95 -7.18
CA ILE A 52 21.39 -6.70 -8.44
C ILE A 52 21.93 -8.10 -8.10
N ASP A 53 21.13 -9.14 -8.30
CA ASP A 53 21.43 -10.51 -7.89
C ASP A 53 21.95 -10.61 -6.45
N GLN A 54 21.27 -9.91 -5.52
CA GLN A 54 21.60 -9.85 -4.09
C GLN A 54 22.92 -9.13 -3.74
N HIS A 55 23.61 -8.54 -4.70
CA HIS A 55 24.79 -7.71 -4.47
C HIS A 55 24.38 -6.24 -4.37
N PRO A 56 24.88 -5.46 -3.39
CA PRO A 56 24.52 -4.07 -3.24
C PRO A 56 25.16 -3.20 -4.35
N HIS A 57 24.37 -2.29 -4.91
CA HIS A 57 24.78 -1.32 -5.92
C HIS A 57 24.38 0.11 -5.53
N PRO A 58 25.09 1.14 -6.03
CA PRO A 58 24.63 2.52 -5.93
C PRO A 58 23.30 2.72 -6.67
N LEU A 59 22.43 3.58 -6.12
CA LEU A 59 21.17 3.98 -6.76
C LEU A 59 21.39 5.21 -7.65
N ASP A 60 22.31 5.15 -8.62
CA ASP A 60 22.60 6.23 -9.57
C ASP A 60 22.38 5.83 -11.04
N VAL A 61 21.69 4.71 -11.26
CA VAL A 61 21.40 4.11 -12.56
C VAL A 61 20.14 4.72 -13.18
N ASP A 62 20.14 4.93 -14.50
CA ASP A 62 18.95 5.38 -15.25
C ASP A 62 17.84 4.31 -15.21
N ILE A 63 16.57 4.74 -15.21
CA ILE A 63 15.42 3.81 -15.17
C ILE A 63 15.43 2.84 -16.35
N GLN A 64 15.75 3.28 -17.57
CA GLN A 64 15.78 2.37 -18.72
C GLN A 64 16.90 1.35 -18.59
N GLU A 65 18.04 1.76 -18.05
CA GLU A 65 19.16 0.85 -17.79
C GLU A 65 18.79 -0.17 -16.70
N LEU A 66 18.12 0.26 -15.62
CA LEU A 66 17.60 -0.66 -14.60
C LEU A 66 16.65 -1.70 -15.21
N PHE A 67 15.70 -1.29 -16.04
CA PHE A 67 14.79 -2.21 -16.72
C PHE A 67 15.44 -3.01 -17.86
N HIS A 68 16.61 -2.59 -18.35
CA HIS A 68 17.39 -3.44 -19.26
C HIS A 68 18.07 -4.56 -18.48
N ILE A 69 18.68 -4.23 -17.34
CA ILE A 69 19.33 -5.17 -16.42
C ILE A 69 18.35 -6.26 -15.95
N THR A 70 17.06 -5.93 -15.75
CA THR A 70 16.05 -6.89 -15.30
C THR A 70 15.73 -8.00 -16.31
N SER A 71 16.23 -7.90 -17.55
CA SER A 71 16.11 -8.96 -18.55
C SER A 71 16.89 -10.22 -18.14
N ASP A 72 18.01 -10.05 -17.44
CA ASP A 72 18.94 -11.12 -17.10
C ASP A 72 19.21 -11.23 -15.58
N HIS A 73 18.86 -10.21 -14.79
CA HIS A 73 19.19 -10.11 -13.37
C HIS A 73 17.98 -9.77 -12.50
N ALA A 74 18.00 -10.24 -11.26
CA ALA A 74 17.02 -9.82 -10.27
C ALA A 74 17.42 -8.45 -9.70
N VAL A 75 16.56 -7.44 -9.91
CA VAL A 75 16.77 -6.08 -9.38
C VAL A 75 15.76 -5.77 -8.28
N LEU A 76 16.27 -5.39 -7.11
CA LEU A 76 15.50 -5.06 -5.92
C LEU A 76 16.01 -3.74 -5.32
N LEU A 77 15.12 -2.77 -5.12
CA LEU A 77 15.41 -1.59 -4.31
C LEU A 77 14.77 -1.74 -2.93
N ARG A 78 15.59 -1.78 -1.89
CA ARG A 78 15.13 -1.65 -0.50
C ARG A 78 15.10 -0.18 -0.12
N ILE A 79 13.92 0.30 0.27
CA ILE A 79 13.65 1.70 0.59
C ILE A 79 13.43 1.83 2.10
N ASP A 80 14.02 2.87 2.68
CA ASP A 80 13.84 3.20 4.10
C ASP A 80 14.11 1.98 5.02
N ALA A 81 15.24 1.31 4.78
CA ALA A 81 15.60 0.00 5.30
C ALA A 81 15.61 -0.13 6.83
N LYS A 82 15.66 0.99 7.56
CA LYS A 82 15.63 1.03 9.03
C LYS A 82 14.23 1.25 9.59
N GLN A 83 13.35 1.86 8.80
CA GLN A 83 12.00 2.18 9.20
C GLN A 83 11.03 1.31 8.40
N LEU A 84 10.47 1.77 7.29
CA LEU A 84 9.40 1.03 6.60
C LEU A 84 9.82 -0.30 5.97
N GLN A 85 11.10 -0.48 5.62
CA GLN A 85 11.61 -1.71 4.98
C GLN A 85 10.84 -2.12 3.72
N LEU A 86 10.50 -1.14 2.88
CA LEU A 86 9.81 -1.39 1.63
C LEU A 86 10.77 -2.05 0.65
N HIS A 87 10.28 -3.02 -0.10
CA HIS A 87 11.00 -3.67 -1.19
C HIS A 87 10.31 -3.36 -2.50
N CYS A 88 11.07 -2.92 -3.50
CA CYS A 88 10.56 -2.63 -4.83
C CYS A 88 11.27 -3.51 -5.84
N HIS A 89 10.54 -4.44 -6.43
CA HIS A 89 11.04 -5.30 -7.48
C HIS A 89 10.78 -4.68 -8.85
N PHE A 90 11.79 -4.66 -9.72
CA PHE A 90 11.69 -4.08 -11.06
C PHE A 90 11.33 -5.17 -12.07
N PHE A 91 10.05 -5.56 -12.14
CA PHE A 91 9.60 -6.63 -13.05
C PHE A 91 8.82 -6.11 -14.27
N GLU A 92 8.05 -5.03 -14.14
CA GLU A 92 7.33 -4.44 -15.27
C GLU A 92 7.25 -2.91 -15.17
N MET A 93 7.23 -2.23 -16.33
CA MET A 93 7.23 -0.76 -16.37
C MET A 93 5.85 -0.17 -16.03
N GLN A 94 4.79 -0.94 -16.28
CA GLN A 94 3.39 -0.48 -16.27
C GLN A 94 2.74 -0.53 -14.87
N LYS A 95 3.45 -1.08 -13.89
CA LYS A 95 3.01 -1.14 -12.49
C LYS A 95 4.21 -0.91 -11.57
N ILE A 96 3.98 -0.28 -10.43
CA ILE A 96 4.95 -0.23 -9.34
C ILE A 96 4.33 -0.94 -8.14
N GLU A 97 5.12 -1.81 -7.51
CA GLU A 97 4.77 -2.48 -6.27
C GLU A 97 5.85 -2.23 -5.22
N PHE A 98 5.40 -1.98 -4.00
CA PHE A 98 6.27 -2.01 -2.82
C PHE A 98 5.72 -3.01 -1.81
N ASP A 99 6.39 -4.14 -1.61
CA ASP A 99 6.04 -5.08 -0.55
C ASP A 99 6.70 -4.68 0.77
N PHE A 100 6.04 -5.00 1.89
CA PHE A 100 6.62 -4.88 3.22
C PHE A 100 5.98 -5.87 4.20
N ASP A 101 6.75 -6.22 5.24
CA ASP A 101 6.22 -6.99 6.36
C ASP A 101 5.33 -6.09 7.24
N PRO A 102 4.02 -6.41 7.39
CA PRO A 102 3.12 -5.62 8.23
C PRO A 102 3.58 -5.53 9.70
N SER A 103 4.42 -6.44 10.19
CA SER A 103 4.97 -6.42 11.55
C SER A 103 5.82 -5.18 11.85
N VAL A 104 6.36 -4.53 10.82
CA VAL A 104 7.13 -3.28 10.86
C VAL A 104 6.24 -2.08 11.23
N ILE A 105 4.94 -2.13 10.93
CA ILE A 105 3.96 -1.10 11.27
C ILE A 105 3.39 -1.39 12.66
N ASN A 106 4.21 -1.16 13.69
CA ASN A 106 3.90 -1.50 15.08
C ASN A 106 3.75 -0.28 16.02
N THR A 107 3.90 0.93 15.49
CA THR A 107 3.62 2.18 16.20
C THR A 107 2.86 3.15 15.32
N ASP A 108 2.21 4.13 15.96
CA ASP A 108 1.56 5.25 15.25
C ASP A 108 2.58 5.99 14.37
N ASP A 109 3.82 6.19 14.81
CA ASP A 109 4.86 6.85 14.01
C ASP A 109 5.19 6.08 12.72
N ARG A 110 5.28 4.74 12.79
CA ARG A 110 5.52 3.90 11.61
C ARG A 110 4.36 3.96 10.63
N LEU A 111 3.12 3.91 11.14
CA LEU A 111 1.94 4.08 10.31
C LEU A 111 1.91 5.47 9.67
N ASN A 112 2.12 6.54 10.43
CA ASN A 112 2.13 7.90 9.90
C ASN A 112 3.22 8.11 8.84
N ARG A 113 4.40 7.50 9.02
CA ARG A 113 5.48 7.51 8.02
C ARG A 113 5.09 6.78 6.74
N LEU A 114 4.40 5.65 6.84
CA LEU A 114 3.85 4.93 5.67
C LEU A 114 2.82 5.79 4.94
N MET A 115 1.90 6.44 5.66
CA MET A 115 0.91 7.32 5.05
C MET A 115 1.57 8.53 4.36
N GLU A 116 2.58 9.12 5.00
CA GLU A 116 3.36 10.22 4.41
C GLU A 116 4.05 9.77 3.11
N PHE A 117 4.62 8.56 3.10
CA PHE A 117 5.21 7.98 1.89
C PHE A 117 4.17 7.81 0.78
N ILE A 118 3.01 7.19 1.07
CA ILE A 118 1.91 7.01 0.11
C ILE A 118 1.43 8.36 -0.44
N HIS A 119 1.19 9.35 0.41
CA HIS A 119 0.73 10.68 0.00
C HIS A 119 1.78 11.40 -0.87
N ASN A 120 3.05 11.33 -0.52
CA ASN A 120 4.08 12.01 -1.30
C ASN A 120 4.26 11.39 -2.69
N ILE A 121 4.38 10.06 -2.78
CA ILE A 121 4.63 9.41 -4.07
C ILE A 121 3.39 9.46 -4.97
N SER A 122 2.17 9.44 -4.43
CA SER A 122 0.92 9.62 -5.20
C SER A 122 0.81 11.03 -5.77
N VAL A 123 1.12 12.07 -5.00
CA VAL A 123 1.12 13.46 -5.48
C VAL A 123 2.16 13.66 -6.59
N ILE A 124 3.37 13.12 -6.41
CA ILE A 124 4.47 13.27 -7.36
C ILE A 124 4.19 12.50 -8.66
N SER A 125 3.65 11.29 -8.58
CA SER A 125 3.29 10.48 -9.76
C SER A 125 1.92 10.85 -10.36
N LYS A 126 1.10 11.59 -9.62
CA LYS A 126 -0.32 11.85 -9.94
C LYS A 126 -1.11 10.56 -10.15
N LYS A 127 -0.81 9.51 -9.38
CA LYS A 127 -1.46 8.20 -9.44
C LYS A 127 -2.17 7.87 -8.15
N CYS A 128 -3.28 7.14 -8.27
CA CYS A 128 -3.88 6.48 -7.13
C CYS A 128 -2.93 5.39 -6.59
N ILE A 129 -2.94 5.22 -5.28
CA ILE A 129 -2.15 4.19 -4.60
C ILE A 129 -3.05 3.38 -3.70
N PHE A 130 -2.82 2.07 -3.71
CA PHE A 130 -3.62 1.10 -3.00
C PHE A 130 -2.73 0.32 -2.04
N LEU A 131 -3.16 0.17 -0.78
CA LEU A 131 -2.61 -0.83 0.13
C LEU A 131 -3.45 -2.10 -0.03
N THR A 132 -2.81 -3.21 -0.33
CA THR A 132 -3.48 -4.50 -0.58
C THR A 132 -2.91 -5.61 0.30
N PRO A 133 -3.65 -6.72 0.48
CA PRO A 133 -3.02 -7.99 0.81
C PRO A 133 -1.99 -8.37 -0.25
N GLU A 134 -1.03 -9.19 0.15
CA GLU A 134 -0.01 -9.76 -0.74
C GLU A 134 -0.65 -10.39 -1.99
N ASN A 135 -0.24 -9.94 -3.18
CA ASN A 135 -0.68 -10.42 -4.50
C ASN A 135 -2.17 -10.21 -4.83
N GLU A 136 -2.93 -9.44 -4.05
CA GLU A 136 -4.37 -9.24 -4.22
C GLU A 136 -4.70 -7.81 -4.70
N GLU A 137 -4.27 -7.45 -5.91
CA GLU A 137 -4.35 -6.07 -6.47
C GLU A 137 -5.77 -5.46 -6.52
N ASN A 138 -6.81 -6.29 -6.38
CA ASN A 138 -8.22 -5.88 -6.40
C ASN A 138 -8.85 -5.73 -5.00
N VAL A 139 -8.12 -6.05 -3.93
CA VAL A 139 -8.59 -5.93 -2.54
C VAL A 139 -7.88 -4.75 -1.87
N HIS A 140 -8.58 -3.64 -1.67
CA HIS A 140 -7.97 -2.39 -1.19
C HIS A 140 -8.25 -2.16 0.29
N TYR A 141 -7.26 -2.39 1.13
CA TYR A 141 -7.31 -2.03 2.55
C TYR A 141 -7.27 -0.52 2.76
N TYR A 142 -6.51 0.18 1.92
CA TYR A 142 -6.48 1.63 1.82
C TYR A 142 -6.38 2.05 0.34
N SER A 143 -6.97 3.19 0.00
CA SER A 143 -6.80 3.84 -1.29
C SER A 143 -6.66 5.35 -1.11
N TYR A 144 -5.77 5.97 -1.89
CA TYR A 144 -5.65 7.42 -1.97
C TYR A 144 -5.68 7.88 -3.43
N ASN A 145 -6.49 8.90 -3.72
CA ASN A 145 -6.55 9.57 -5.01
C ASN A 145 -5.96 11.00 -4.88
N PRO A 146 -4.81 11.29 -5.50
CA PRO A 146 -4.18 12.61 -5.38
C PRO A 146 -4.90 13.71 -6.18
N GLU A 147 -5.76 13.37 -7.14
CA GLU A 147 -6.51 14.35 -7.94
C GLU A 147 -7.66 14.97 -7.14
N THR A 148 -8.39 14.14 -6.39
CA THR A 148 -9.52 14.59 -5.55
C THR A 148 -9.12 14.83 -4.10
N GLY A 149 -8.00 14.25 -3.67
CA GLY A 149 -7.61 14.18 -2.25
C GLY A 149 -8.39 13.14 -1.46
N ASP A 150 -9.20 12.30 -2.13
CA ASP A 150 -9.99 11.27 -1.46
C ASP A 150 -9.11 10.18 -0.89
N GLU A 151 -9.29 9.89 0.39
CA GLU A 151 -8.70 8.74 1.05
C GLU A 151 -9.78 7.83 1.66
N LYS A 152 -9.61 6.52 1.50
CA LYS A 152 -10.55 5.53 2.02
C LYS A 152 -9.79 4.36 2.63
N TRP A 153 -10.19 3.99 3.84
CA TRP A 153 -9.87 2.72 4.47
C TRP A 153 -11.04 1.76 4.28
N SER A 154 -10.77 0.54 3.80
CA SER A 154 -11.81 -0.46 3.48
C SER A 154 -11.31 -1.89 3.66
N LEU A 155 -11.27 -2.38 4.91
CA LEU A 155 -11.16 -3.82 5.12
C LEU A 155 -12.51 -4.49 4.80
N PRO A 156 -12.51 -5.68 4.18
CA PRO A 156 -13.74 -6.46 3.90
C PRO A 156 -14.64 -6.60 5.14
N GLU A 157 -14.02 -6.77 6.31
CA GLU A 157 -14.74 -6.89 7.58
C GLU A 157 -15.32 -5.56 8.09
N TRP A 158 -14.72 -4.40 7.76
CA TRP A 158 -15.23 -3.09 8.18
C TRP A 158 -16.50 -2.68 7.45
N GLU A 159 -16.75 -3.23 6.26
CA GLU A 159 -17.99 -3.00 5.52
C GLU A 159 -19.15 -3.88 6.04
N SER A 160 -18.86 -5.06 6.61
CA SER A 160 -19.88 -5.94 7.20
C SER A 160 -20.58 -5.37 8.45
N TYR A 161 -19.91 -4.52 9.23
CA TYR A 161 -20.52 -3.85 10.39
C TYR A 161 -21.42 -2.67 10.02
N LYS A 162 -21.33 -2.12 8.80
CA LYS A 162 -22.28 -1.10 8.32
C LYS A 162 -23.65 -1.70 7.98
N ILE A 163 -23.73 -3.00 7.74
CA ILE A 163 -25.00 -3.71 7.48
C ILE A 163 -25.69 -4.07 8.80
N LEU A 164 -24.99 -4.10 9.95
CA LEU A 164 -25.56 -4.54 11.24
C LEU A 164 -26.13 -3.42 12.12
N ASP A 165 -26.16 -2.16 11.67
CA ASP A 165 -26.97 -1.11 12.32
C ASP A 165 -28.46 -1.23 11.90
N PHE A 166 -29.01 -2.45 12.00
CA PHE A 166 -30.45 -2.69 11.93
C PHE A 166 -31.09 -2.26 13.25
N LYS A 167 -31.16 -0.95 13.51
CA LYS A 167 -31.99 -0.40 14.60
C LYS A 167 -33.51 -0.58 14.38
N ASN A 168 -33.95 -1.40 13.42
CA ASN A 168 -35.37 -1.66 13.13
C ASN A 168 -35.68 -3.13 12.78
N ILE A 169 -35.10 -4.11 13.50
CA ILE A 169 -35.50 -5.53 13.39
C ILE A 169 -36.93 -5.89 13.88
N PRO A 170 -37.70 -5.09 14.65
CA PRO A 170 -39.02 -5.56 15.12
C PRO A 170 -40.13 -5.74 14.07
N SER A 171 -39.84 -5.76 12.76
CA SER A 171 -40.87 -5.97 11.71
C SER A 171 -40.73 -7.28 10.95
N ILE A 172 -39.56 -7.92 10.90
CA ILE A 172 -39.34 -9.08 10.00
C ILE A 172 -39.69 -10.41 10.67
N LEU A 173 -39.51 -10.52 11.99
CA LEU A 173 -39.82 -11.76 12.73
C LEU A 173 -41.34 -12.03 12.81
N HIS A 174 -42.16 -10.98 12.92
CA HIS A 174 -43.62 -11.12 13.00
C HIS A 174 -44.25 -11.56 11.67
N GLU A 175 -43.65 -11.21 10.52
CA GLU A 175 -44.15 -11.66 9.21
C GLU A 175 -43.80 -13.13 8.91
N ILE A 176 -42.70 -13.64 9.46
CA ILE A 176 -42.29 -15.04 9.29
C ILE A 176 -43.14 -15.95 10.18
N GLU A 177 -43.45 -15.55 11.42
CA GLU A 177 -44.28 -16.34 12.33
C GLU A 177 -45.75 -16.46 11.86
N GLU A 178 -46.31 -15.42 11.23
CA GLU A 178 -47.67 -15.45 10.68
C GLU A 178 -47.76 -16.29 9.39
N LYS A 179 -46.69 -16.38 8.60
CA LYS A 179 -46.68 -17.18 7.35
C LYS A 179 -46.61 -18.68 7.58
N HIS A 180 -46.11 -19.13 8.73
CA HIS A 180 -45.98 -20.55 9.09
C HIS A 180 -47.12 -21.08 9.99
N LYS A 181 -48.15 -20.26 10.26
CA LYS A 181 -49.36 -20.66 11.00
C LYS A 181 -50.57 -21.04 10.11
N LYS A 182 -50.39 -21.20 8.79
CA LYS A 182 -51.44 -21.64 7.87
C LYS A 182 -51.19 -23.02 7.31
#